data_AF-A0A940F7D2-F1
#
_entry.id   AF-A0A940F7D2-F1
#
_cell.length_a   1.000
_cell.length_b   1.000
_cell.length_c   1.000
_cell.angle_alpha   90.00
_cell.angle_beta   90.00
_cell.angle_gamma   90.00
#
_symmetry.space_group_name_H-M   'P 1'
#
loop_
_entity.id
_entity.type
_entity.pdbx_description
1 polymer ?
#
loop_
_entity_poly.entity_id
_entity_poly.type
_entity_poly.pdbx_seq_one_letter_code
_entity_poly.pdbx_strand_id
1 'polypeptide(L)'
;MAEHDGFNIEQALRALVESGGSDLHLKVGLPPMMRLHGELTPFEGAAPLTNDDTRGAARRVIVDPAKYEEFADEHEVDFSYHIEGIGRYRFNIFMQRGCISIVARAIPEEIQPLAKLSLPEVIRELAEEERGIVLVTGTTGSGKSTTLAAMINHINEEMAKHVITIEDPIEFVHQDKKSVLNQREVGLDTKSFGQALRRVLRQDPDVILVGEMRDTETVHTALSAAETGHLVFSTLHTVDATETINRIIDFFPPHQQQQVRAMIAGTLKGIISQRLVKSKNGGRVAVCEVLRMTGRVRDMIMDPDQTGRLGEIIEEGSYYGMQTFDQALYTHLAAGRIDVDAAMQASTTPHDLKLLLQANGRKGTSMQDVDDAAAASGEIPQGGGANGQPAAPPAPTNDDRLAAYAMTPEGADANAYGAEQATTAYAIDPAVTDDAHAAYAAVTDPAAYAAATSATAAYAAAPAEDPHAAAYAQQQAAAAAAAHAAAAAPAAAVPVAHGQSAQHYAAHHPTAAAAAYPAGAYAQPGAEAAGAYGTAPTYGGEVPVPSQAPPPGA
;
A
#
# COMPACT_ATOMS: atom_id res chain seq x y z
N MET A 1 -33.64 32.45 23.05
CA MET A 1 -32.19 32.26 22.85
C MET A 1 -32.04 31.93 21.38
N ALA A 2 -31.39 32.80 20.61
CA ALA A 2 -31.14 32.52 19.20
C ALA A 2 -30.33 31.22 19.13
N GLU A 3 -30.80 30.24 18.35
CA GLU A 3 -29.98 29.10 17.96
C GLU A 3 -28.70 29.67 17.38
N HIS A 4 -27.58 29.41 18.05
CA HIS A 4 -26.28 29.69 17.47
C HIS A 4 -26.22 28.79 16.24
N ASP A 5 -26.36 29.38 15.05
CA ASP A 5 -26.18 28.66 13.79
C ASP A 5 -24.70 28.26 13.78
N GLY A 6 -24.43 27.07 14.32
CA GLY A 6 -23.08 26.59 14.62
C GLY A 6 -22.25 26.51 13.35
N PHE A 7 -20.93 26.54 13.48
CA PHE A 7 -20.05 26.40 12.33
C PHE A 7 -20.44 25.20 11.45
N ASN A 8 -20.77 25.47 10.19
CA ASN A 8 -21.12 24.43 9.22
C ASN A 8 -19.86 23.92 8.51
N ILE A 9 -19.33 22.80 8.99
CA ILE A 9 -18.14 22.16 8.44
C ILE A 9 -18.33 21.73 6.97
N GLU A 10 -19.51 21.26 6.58
CA GLU A 10 -19.79 20.84 5.19
C GLU A 10 -19.64 22.02 4.23
N GLN A 11 -20.15 23.20 4.59
CA GLN A 11 -20.00 24.41 3.79
C GLN A 11 -18.53 24.84 3.67
N ALA A 12 -17.76 24.74 4.75
CA ALA A 12 -16.33 25.06 4.73
C ALA A 12 -15.53 24.08 3.86
N LEU A 13 -15.87 22.78 3.90
CA LEU A 13 -15.27 21.76 3.06
C LEU A 13 -15.60 21.95 1.56
N ARG A 14 -16.85 22.34 1.24
CA ARG A 14 -17.22 22.71 -0.13
C ARG A 14 -16.41 23.91 -0.62
N ALA A 15 -16.35 24.97 0.18
CA ALA A 15 -15.62 26.18 -0.16
C ALA A 15 -14.10 25.92 -0.25
N LEU A 16 -13.54 24.97 0.50
CA LEU A 16 -12.15 24.50 0.32
C LEU A 16 -11.91 23.96 -1.09
N VAL A 17 -12.81 23.11 -1.60
CA VAL A 17 -12.64 22.50 -2.93
C VAL A 17 -12.86 23.53 -4.03
N GLU A 18 -13.88 24.39 -3.89
CA GLU A 18 -14.18 25.47 -4.84
C GLU A 18 -13.02 26.49 -4.96
N SER A 19 -12.28 26.72 -3.87
CA SER A 19 -11.10 27.59 -3.87
C SER A 19 -9.82 26.90 -4.36
N GLY A 20 -9.86 25.58 -4.61
CA GLY A 20 -8.67 24.79 -4.97
C GLY A 20 -7.71 24.54 -3.80
N GLY A 21 -8.20 24.63 -2.56
CA GLY A 21 -7.43 24.34 -1.36
C GLY A 21 -7.21 22.84 -1.13
N SER A 22 -6.09 22.48 -0.49
CA SER A 22 -5.72 21.08 -0.23
C SER A 22 -6.17 20.57 1.14
N ASP A 23 -6.10 21.42 2.17
CA ASP A 23 -6.38 21.03 3.56
C ASP A 23 -7.19 22.12 4.26
N LEU A 24 -8.23 21.75 5.01
CA LEU A 24 -8.97 22.59 5.95
C LEU A 24 -8.44 22.33 7.37
N HIS A 25 -8.13 23.40 8.10
CA HIS A 25 -7.71 23.35 9.49
C HIS A 25 -8.71 24.12 10.36
N LEU A 26 -9.25 23.45 11.38
CA LEU A 26 -10.18 24.03 12.34
C LEU A 26 -9.54 24.00 13.72
N LYS A 27 -9.35 25.17 14.31
CA LYS A 27 -8.72 25.35 15.62
C LYS A 27 -9.38 26.49 16.38
N VAL A 28 -9.72 26.23 17.63
CA VAL A 28 -10.33 27.23 18.53
C VAL A 28 -9.47 28.49 18.62
N GLY A 29 -10.11 29.65 18.52
CA GLY A 29 -9.49 30.98 18.55
C GLY A 29 -8.93 31.47 17.23
N LEU A 30 -8.99 30.66 16.16
CA LEU A 30 -8.68 31.06 14.80
C LEU A 30 -9.92 30.93 13.91
N PRO A 31 -10.07 31.74 12.85
CA PRO A 31 -11.03 31.42 11.81
C PRO A 31 -10.68 30.06 11.17
N PRO A 32 -11.62 29.41 10.48
CA PRO A 32 -11.29 28.30 9.58
C PRO A 32 -10.14 28.71 8.68
N MET A 33 -9.14 27.83 8.54
CA MET A 33 -7.97 28.07 7.70
C MET A 33 -7.96 27.05 6.57
N MET A 34 -7.64 27.46 5.34
CA MET A 34 -7.35 26.57 4.23
C MET A 34 -5.87 26.61 3.86
N ARG A 35 -5.33 25.50 3.38
CA ARG A 35 -4.06 25.47 2.68
C ARG A 35 -4.29 25.69 1.19
N LEU A 36 -3.84 26.82 0.67
CA LEU A 36 -3.94 27.18 -0.74
C LEU A 36 -2.53 27.33 -1.31
N HIS A 37 -2.20 26.55 -2.35
CA HIS A 37 -0.87 26.52 -2.97
C HIS A 37 0.31 26.33 -1.97
N GLY A 38 0.06 25.60 -0.88
CA GLY A 38 1.05 25.31 0.17
C GLY A 38 1.03 26.27 1.36
N GLU A 39 0.35 27.42 1.25
CA GLU A 39 0.29 28.45 2.28
C GLU A 39 -1.02 28.39 3.07
N LEU A 40 -0.97 28.65 4.39
CA LEU A 40 -2.17 28.71 5.23
C LEU A 40 -2.82 30.09 5.13
N THR A 41 -4.09 30.10 4.72
CA THR A 41 -4.88 31.32 4.52
C THR A 41 -6.21 31.20 5.27
N PRO A 42 -6.68 32.26 5.96
CA PRO A 42 -7.98 32.23 6.61
C PRO A 42 -9.11 32.30 5.56
N PHE A 43 -10.26 31.70 5.86
CA PHE A 43 -11.48 31.97 5.09
C PHE A 43 -11.89 33.43 5.27
N GLU A 44 -12.01 34.16 4.17
CA GLU A 44 -12.33 35.59 4.22
C GLU A 44 -13.67 35.84 4.92
N GLY A 45 -13.69 36.78 5.87
CA GLY A 45 -14.89 37.16 6.61
C GLY A 45 -15.35 36.15 7.67
N ALA A 46 -14.65 35.03 7.86
CA ALA A 46 -15.02 34.04 8.87
C ALA A 46 -14.60 34.50 10.29
N ALA A 47 -15.49 34.26 11.27
CA ALA A 47 -15.21 34.53 12.67
C ALA A 47 -14.28 33.45 13.28
N PRO A 48 -13.53 33.77 14.34
CA PRO A 48 -12.78 32.78 15.10
C PRO A 48 -13.68 31.67 15.66
N LEU A 49 -13.24 30.42 15.52
CA LEU A 49 -13.94 29.23 15.98
C LEU A 49 -13.96 29.14 17.50
N THR A 50 -15.10 28.74 18.05
CA THR A 50 -15.30 28.45 19.47
C THR A 50 -15.09 26.96 19.76
N ASN A 51 -15.10 26.59 21.05
CA ASN A 51 -15.08 25.17 21.45
C ASN A 51 -16.32 24.42 20.96
N ASP A 52 -17.48 25.08 20.95
CA ASP A 52 -18.74 24.46 20.52
C ASP A 52 -18.73 24.24 19.00
N ASP A 53 -18.09 25.12 18.24
CA ASP A 53 -17.91 24.96 16.80
C ASP A 53 -17.07 23.72 16.46
N THR A 54 -15.91 23.55 17.10
CA THR A 54 -15.04 22.40 16.79
C THR A 54 -15.61 21.09 17.32
N ARG A 55 -16.32 21.10 18.46
CA ARG A 55 -17.07 19.95 18.97
C ARG A 55 -18.24 19.57 18.06
N GLY A 56 -19.02 20.55 17.62
CA GLY A 56 -20.12 20.34 16.68
C GLY A 56 -19.63 19.79 15.35
N ALA A 57 -18.53 20.34 14.83
CA ALA A 57 -17.88 19.85 13.62
C ALA A 57 -17.43 18.39 13.77
N ALA A 58 -16.71 18.04 14.84
CA ALA A 58 -16.25 16.67 15.08
C ALA A 58 -17.41 15.67 15.18
N ARG A 59 -18.46 15.99 15.95
CA ARG A 59 -19.66 15.14 16.05
C ARG A 59 -20.36 14.91 14.71
N ARG A 60 -20.24 15.86 13.78
CA ARG A 60 -20.89 15.78 12.47
C ARG A 60 -20.12 14.95 11.46
N VAL A 61 -18.78 14.92 11.56
CA VAL A 61 -17.93 14.15 10.63
C VAL A 61 -17.56 12.77 11.14
N ILE A 62 -17.50 12.56 12.46
CA ILE A 62 -17.27 11.23 13.05
C ILE A 62 -18.62 10.49 13.09
N VAL A 63 -19.01 9.92 11.96
CA VAL A 63 -20.29 9.20 11.82
C VAL A 63 -20.21 7.77 12.35
N ASP A 64 -19.03 7.16 12.29
CA ASP A 64 -18.79 5.80 12.78
C ASP A 64 -18.66 5.78 14.32
N PRO A 65 -19.56 5.07 15.05
CA PRO A 65 -19.47 4.94 16.50
C PRO A 65 -18.14 4.39 17.01
N ALA A 66 -17.49 3.48 16.27
CA ALA A 66 -16.20 2.93 16.66
C ALA A 66 -15.09 3.98 16.60
N LYS A 67 -15.13 4.88 15.60
CA LYS A 67 -14.21 6.01 15.48
C LYS A 67 -14.46 7.08 16.54
N TYR A 68 -15.71 7.24 16.97
CA TYR A 68 -16.03 8.14 18.08
C TYR A 68 -15.49 7.60 19.41
N GLU A 69 -15.61 6.29 19.64
CA GLU A 69 -15.04 5.61 20.82
C GLU A 69 -13.50 5.69 20.79
N GLU A 70 -12.87 5.40 19.64
CA GLU A 70 -11.42 5.56 19.42
C GLU A 70 -10.95 6.97 19.79
N PHE A 71 -11.64 8.02 19.31
CA PHE A 71 -11.29 9.40 19.66
C PHE A 71 -11.48 9.71 21.15
N ALA A 72 -12.51 9.16 21.78
CA ALA A 72 -12.80 9.38 23.19
C ALA A 72 -11.69 8.78 24.09
N ASP A 73 -11.18 7.61 23.72
CA ASP A 73 -10.18 6.86 24.48
C ASP A 73 -8.75 7.32 24.18
N GLU A 74 -8.40 7.48 22.90
CA GLU A 74 -7.03 7.77 22.45
C GLU A 74 -6.74 9.27 22.28
N HIS A 75 -7.77 10.12 22.35
CA HIS A 75 -7.70 11.57 22.12
C HIS A 75 -7.27 11.99 20.71
N GLU A 76 -7.20 11.04 19.77
CA GLU A 76 -6.95 11.26 18.36
C GLU A 76 -7.66 10.20 17.52
N VAL A 77 -8.01 10.53 16.28
CA VAL A 77 -8.61 9.58 15.33
C VAL A 77 -8.31 9.99 13.90
N ASP A 78 -8.00 8.99 13.07
CA ASP A 78 -7.88 9.10 11.61
C ASP A 78 -8.98 8.29 10.92
N PHE A 79 -9.62 8.89 9.92
CA PHE A 79 -10.58 8.21 9.05
C PHE A 79 -10.81 8.97 7.75
N SER A 80 -11.30 8.25 6.74
CA SER A 80 -11.80 8.84 5.49
C SER A 80 -13.32 8.91 5.52
N TYR A 81 -13.90 9.99 5.00
CA TYR A 81 -15.35 10.11 4.88
C TYR A 81 -15.72 10.82 3.59
N HIS A 82 -16.73 10.29 2.90
CA HIS A 82 -17.31 10.89 1.70
C HIS A 82 -18.55 11.68 2.10
N ILE A 83 -18.55 12.98 1.78
CA ILE A 83 -19.70 13.86 1.99
C ILE A 83 -20.42 14.03 0.66
N GLU A 84 -21.63 13.51 0.58
CA GLU A 84 -22.44 13.51 -0.64
C GLU A 84 -22.60 14.93 -1.22
N GLY A 85 -22.30 15.08 -2.50
CA GLY A 85 -22.38 16.37 -3.21
C GLY A 85 -21.31 17.38 -2.82
N ILE A 86 -20.24 16.97 -2.13
CA ILE A 86 -19.09 17.83 -1.82
C ILE A 86 -17.78 17.17 -2.23
N GLY A 87 -17.51 15.98 -1.70
CA GLY A 87 -16.30 15.25 -2.01
C GLY A 87 -15.87 14.27 -0.92
N ARG A 88 -14.77 13.58 -1.17
CA ARG A 88 -14.11 12.73 -0.18
C ARG A 88 -13.01 13.48 0.58
N TYR A 89 -12.94 13.24 1.88
CA TYR A 89 -11.94 13.86 2.75
C TYR A 89 -11.30 12.83 3.68
N ARG A 90 -10.01 13.03 3.96
CA ARG A 90 -9.33 12.38 5.08
C ARG A 90 -9.33 13.31 6.27
N PHE A 91 -9.89 12.87 7.38
CA PHE A 91 -9.91 13.60 8.64
C PHE A 91 -8.84 13.05 9.58
N ASN A 92 -8.18 13.98 10.26
CA ASN A 92 -7.42 13.74 11.47
C ASN A 92 -7.97 14.69 12.54
N ILE A 93 -8.50 14.13 13.62
CA ILE A 93 -9.14 14.87 14.71
C ILE A 93 -8.39 14.54 15.99
N PHE A 94 -7.98 15.55 16.74
CA PHE A 94 -7.15 15.36 17.93
C PHE A 94 -7.38 16.43 18.98
N MET A 95 -7.01 16.13 20.22
CA MET A 95 -7.07 17.06 21.35
C MET A 95 -5.81 17.95 21.39
N GLN A 96 -6.01 19.27 21.54
CA GLN A 96 -4.97 20.27 21.67
C GLN A 96 -5.33 21.23 22.81
N ARG A 97 -4.54 21.23 23.89
CA ARG A 97 -4.76 22.11 25.07
C ARG A 97 -6.20 22.05 25.62
N GLY A 98 -6.78 20.85 25.66
CA GLY A 98 -8.15 20.62 26.14
C GLY A 98 -9.26 20.98 25.15
N CYS A 99 -8.91 21.39 23.92
CA CYS A 99 -9.86 21.73 22.85
C CYS A 99 -9.71 20.77 21.68
N ILE A 100 -10.78 20.55 20.91
CA ILE A 100 -10.72 19.73 19.69
C ILE A 100 -10.09 20.55 18.55
N SER A 101 -9.18 19.92 17.81
CA SER A 101 -8.61 20.41 16.55
C SER A 101 -8.92 19.41 15.44
N ILE A 102 -9.25 19.91 14.24
CA ILE A 102 -9.61 19.08 13.08
C ILE A 102 -8.74 19.50 11.90
N VAL A 103 -8.17 18.52 11.21
CA VAL A 103 -7.55 18.68 9.90
C VAL A 103 -8.28 17.79 8.91
N ALA A 104 -8.77 18.36 7.82
CA ALA A 104 -9.44 17.63 6.76
C ALA A 104 -8.71 17.86 5.43
N ARG A 105 -8.20 16.81 4.81
CA ARG A 105 -7.57 16.86 3.49
C ARG A 105 -8.59 16.48 2.42
N ALA A 106 -8.75 17.31 1.40
CA ALA A 106 -9.55 16.96 0.23
C ALA A 106 -8.85 15.84 -0.56
N ILE A 107 -9.61 14.79 -0.89
CA ILE A 107 -9.15 13.68 -1.73
C ILE A 107 -9.73 13.91 -3.14
N PRO A 108 -8.89 14.11 -4.17
CA PRO A 108 -9.38 14.33 -5.54
C PRO A 108 -10.22 13.16 -6.06
N GLU A 109 -11.37 13.45 -6.66
CA GLU A 109 -12.22 12.43 -7.29
C GLU A 109 -11.87 12.19 -8.76
N GLU A 110 -11.32 13.20 -9.45
CA GLU A 110 -11.01 13.07 -10.88
C GLU A 110 -9.74 12.24 -11.11
N ILE A 111 -9.93 11.03 -11.62
CA ILE A 111 -8.84 10.18 -12.09
C ILE A 111 -8.45 10.62 -13.51
N GLN A 112 -7.20 11.03 -13.69
CA GLN A 112 -6.69 11.37 -15.02
C GLN A 112 -6.59 10.11 -15.89
N PRO A 113 -7.13 10.14 -17.13
CA PRO A 113 -6.96 9.04 -18.08
C PRO A 113 -5.49 8.71 -18.30
N LEU A 114 -5.16 7.42 -18.45
CA LEU A 114 -3.78 6.96 -18.60
C LEU A 114 -3.03 7.67 -19.74
N ALA A 115 -3.72 7.91 -20.86
CA ALA A 115 -3.20 8.62 -22.02
C ALA A 115 -2.79 10.09 -21.75
N LYS A 116 -3.36 10.73 -20.71
CA LYS A 116 -3.03 12.12 -20.34
C LYS A 116 -1.79 12.22 -19.44
N LEU A 117 -1.37 11.11 -18.82
CA LEU A 117 -0.22 11.12 -17.89
C LEU A 117 1.14 11.14 -18.57
N SER A 118 1.20 11.15 -19.91
CA SER A 118 2.45 11.11 -20.70
C SER A 118 3.35 9.92 -20.32
N LEU A 119 2.72 8.80 -19.94
CA LEU A 119 3.39 7.57 -19.59
C LEU A 119 3.80 6.77 -20.84
N PRO A 120 4.89 5.99 -20.77
CA PRO A 120 5.26 5.07 -21.85
C PRO A 120 4.14 4.08 -22.19
N GLU A 121 4.02 3.76 -23.47
CA GLU A 121 2.98 2.87 -24.01
C GLU A 121 2.95 1.49 -23.32
N VAL A 122 4.11 0.95 -22.98
CA VAL A 122 4.24 -0.32 -22.23
C VAL A 122 3.48 -0.35 -20.91
N ILE A 123 3.21 0.81 -20.28
CA ILE A 123 2.42 0.86 -19.04
C ILE A 123 0.95 0.54 -19.31
N ARG A 124 0.42 0.97 -20.46
CA ARG A 124 -0.93 0.55 -20.90
C ARG A 124 -0.95 -0.96 -21.17
N GLU A 125 0.04 -1.47 -21.89
CA GLU A 125 0.14 -2.92 -22.15
C GLU A 125 0.21 -3.74 -20.86
N LEU A 126 0.93 -3.27 -19.84
CA LEU A 126 0.99 -3.91 -18.52
C LEU A 126 -0.35 -3.88 -17.78
N ALA A 127 -1.18 -2.86 -17.99
CA ALA A 127 -2.54 -2.81 -17.44
C ALA A 127 -3.47 -3.83 -18.11
N GLU A 128 -3.13 -4.29 -19.32
CA GLU A 128 -3.93 -5.21 -20.13
C GLU A 128 -3.49 -6.68 -20.02
N GLU A 129 -2.48 -6.98 -19.20
CA GLU A 129 -2.03 -8.36 -18.94
C GLU A 129 -3.15 -9.20 -18.32
N GLU A 130 -3.30 -10.46 -18.75
CA GLU A 130 -4.41 -11.30 -18.27
C GLU A 130 -4.23 -11.77 -16.82
N ARG A 131 -2.97 -11.96 -16.39
CA ARG A 131 -2.59 -12.51 -15.08
C ARG A 131 -1.14 -12.19 -14.75
N GLY A 132 -0.73 -12.34 -13.50
CA GLY A 132 0.63 -12.08 -13.04
C GLY A 132 0.69 -10.84 -12.15
N ILE A 133 1.89 -10.37 -11.81
CA ILE A 133 2.07 -9.22 -10.92
C ILE A 133 2.77 -8.06 -11.64
N VAL A 134 2.22 -6.86 -11.50
CA VAL A 134 2.81 -5.59 -11.96
C VAL A 134 3.08 -4.71 -10.75
N LEU A 135 4.30 -4.20 -10.64
CA LEU A 135 4.74 -3.41 -9.51
C LEU A 135 4.97 -1.96 -9.92
N VAL A 136 4.35 -1.02 -9.18
CA VAL A 136 4.61 0.41 -9.34
C VAL A 136 5.39 0.90 -8.12
N THR A 137 6.61 1.37 -8.32
CA THR A 137 7.54 1.68 -7.23
C THR A 137 8.03 3.12 -7.31
N GLY A 138 8.63 3.59 -6.22
CA GLY A 138 9.08 4.96 -6.05
C GLY A 138 8.86 5.47 -4.65
N THR A 139 9.54 6.55 -4.29
CA THR A 139 9.41 7.21 -2.98
C THR A 139 8.02 7.80 -2.77
N THR A 140 7.72 8.24 -1.54
CA THR A 140 6.48 8.96 -1.25
C THR A 140 6.33 10.19 -2.15
N GLY A 141 5.15 10.38 -2.74
CA GLY A 141 4.88 11.51 -3.63
C GLY A 141 5.46 11.37 -5.05
N SER A 142 5.90 10.18 -5.47
CA SER A 142 6.36 9.89 -6.83
C SER A 142 5.25 9.68 -7.87
N GLY A 143 3.97 9.69 -7.45
CA GLY A 143 2.83 9.52 -8.36
C GLY A 143 2.35 8.08 -8.53
N LYS A 144 2.80 7.12 -7.70
CA LYS A 144 2.39 5.70 -7.75
C LYS A 144 0.88 5.51 -7.76
N SER A 145 0.19 6.08 -6.76
CA SER A 145 -1.26 5.96 -6.63
C SER A 145 -2.00 6.56 -7.82
N THR A 146 -1.50 7.67 -8.39
CA THR A 146 -2.06 8.29 -9.60
C THR A 146 -1.90 7.38 -10.82
N THR A 147 -0.74 6.75 -11.00
CA THR A 147 -0.50 5.80 -12.09
C THR A 147 -1.38 4.57 -11.95
N LEU A 148 -1.46 3.99 -10.75
CA LEU A 148 -2.30 2.83 -10.48
C LEU A 148 -3.79 3.15 -10.67
N ALA A 149 -4.27 4.29 -10.17
CA ALA A 149 -5.63 4.73 -10.42
C ALA A 149 -5.91 4.88 -11.92
N ALA A 150 -4.98 5.45 -12.69
CA ALA A 150 -5.15 5.54 -14.14
C ALA A 150 -5.16 4.18 -14.84
N MET A 151 -4.34 3.22 -14.40
CA MET A 151 -4.33 1.84 -14.92
C MET A 151 -5.62 1.09 -14.57
N ILE A 152 -6.08 1.16 -13.33
CA ILE A 152 -7.35 0.57 -12.90
C ILE A 152 -8.53 1.21 -13.63
N ASN A 153 -8.51 2.54 -13.83
CA ASN A 153 -9.55 3.22 -14.59
C ASN A 153 -9.54 2.81 -16.07
N HIS A 154 -8.38 2.57 -16.67
CA HIS A 154 -8.27 2.01 -18.03
C HIS A 154 -8.92 0.62 -18.12
N ILE A 155 -8.62 -0.27 -17.17
CA ILE A 155 -9.29 -1.59 -17.07
C ILE A 155 -10.81 -1.41 -16.92
N ASN A 156 -11.24 -0.49 -16.07
CA ASN A 156 -12.66 -0.22 -15.84
C ASN A 156 -13.40 0.32 -17.07
N GLU A 157 -12.75 1.11 -17.91
CA GLU A 157 -13.32 1.65 -19.13
C GLU A 157 -13.37 0.60 -20.25
N GLU A 158 -12.29 -0.17 -20.42
CA GLU A 158 -12.07 -1.00 -21.61
C GLU A 158 -12.40 -2.49 -21.41
N MET A 159 -12.47 -2.97 -20.16
CA MET A 159 -12.62 -4.39 -19.85
C MET A 159 -13.83 -4.66 -18.94
N ALA A 160 -14.42 -5.85 -19.09
CA ALA A 160 -15.48 -6.35 -18.22
C ALA A 160 -14.85 -7.30 -17.19
N LYS A 161 -14.41 -6.73 -16.07
CA LYS A 161 -13.62 -7.42 -15.04
C LYS A 161 -14.21 -7.17 -13.65
N HIS A 162 -13.95 -8.06 -12.72
CA HIS A 162 -14.13 -7.78 -11.30
C HIS A 162 -12.80 -7.32 -10.69
N VAL A 163 -12.77 -6.06 -10.26
CA VAL A 163 -11.58 -5.43 -9.66
C VAL A 163 -11.81 -5.28 -8.16
N ILE A 164 -10.87 -5.76 -7.35
CA ILE A 164 -10.88 -5.52 -5.90
C ILE A 164 -9.61 -4.77 -5.50
N THR A 165 -9.77 -3.64 -4.82
CA THR A 165 -8.65 -2.89 -4.25
C THR A 165 -8.63 -3.03 -2.73
N ILE A 166 -7.44 -3.11 -2.16
CA ILE A 166 -7.20 -3.12 -0.71
C ILE A 166 -6.19 -2.00 -0.44
N GLU A 167 -6.61 -0.94 0.27
CA GLU A 167 -5.87 0.32 0.38
C GLU A 167 -5.86 0.84 1.83
N ASP A 168 -4.93 1.74 2.16
CA ASP A 168 -4.74 2.29 3.52
C ASP A 168 -4.19 3.73 3.47
N PRO A 169 -5.05 4.78 3.36
CA PRO A 169 -6.47 4.72 3.02
C PRO A 169 -6.70 4.62 1.50
N ILE A 170 -7.96 4.58 1.05
CA ILE A 170 -8.27 4.70 -0.39
C ILE A 170 -7.96 6.13 -0.87
N GLU A 171 -7.10 6.24 -1.87
CA GLU A 171 -6.61 7.53 -2.40
C GLU A 171 -7.44 8.04 -3.59
N PHE A 172 -8.02 7.14 -4.38
CA PHE A 172 -8.86 7.48 -5.53
C PHE A 172 -10.13 6.64 -5.49
N VAL A 173 -11.27 7.28 -5.72
CA VAL A 173 -12.56 6.57 -5.80
C VAL A 173 -12.87 6.23 -7.25
N HIS A 174 -13.08 4.96 -7.52
CA HIS A 174 -13.50 4.50 -8.83
C HIS A 174 -15.02 4.28 -8.85
N GLN A 175 -15.69 4.90 -9.81
CA GLN A 175 -17.07 4.57 -10.14
C GLN A 175 -17.09 3.39 -11.11
N ASP A 176 -18.05 2.48 -10.94
CA ASP A 176 -18.27 1.37 -11.86
C ASP A 176 -18.55 1.89 -13.28
N LYS A 177 -17.90 1.26 -14.27
CA LYS A 177 -18.14 1.52 -15.70
C LYS A 177 -18.43 0.20 -16.41
N LYS A 178 -17.43 -0.37 -17.09
CA LYS A 178 -17.54 -1.69 -17.74
C LYS A 178 -17.13 -2.81 -16.79
N SER A 179 -16.28 -2.51 -15.82
CA SER A 179 -15.91 -3.40 -14.72
C SER A 179 -16.72 -3.10 -13.46
N VAL A 180 -16.77 -4.09 -12.56
CA VAL A 180 -17.30 -3.94 -11.20
C VAL A 180 -16.12 -3.71 -10.26
N LEU A 181 -16.14 -2.64 -9.46
CA LEU A 181 -15.06 -2.29 -8.55
C LEU A 181 -15.51 -2.34 -7.09
N ASN A 182 -14.77 -3.10 -6.29
CA ASN A 182 -14.93 -3.14 -4.84
C ASN A 182 -13.64 -2.63 -4.19
N GLN A 183 -13.68 -1.44 -3.60
CA GLN A 183 -12.55 -0.87 -2.88
C GLN A 183 -12.70 -1.11 -1.38
N ARG A 184 -11.63 -1.55 -0.72
CA ARG A 184 -11.64 -1.90 0.70
C ARG A 184 -10.54 -1.14 1.43
N GLU A 185 -10.92 -0.28 2.36
CA GLU A 185 -10.01 0.46 3.23
C GLU A 185 -9.64 -0.36 4.46
N VAL A 186 -8.34 -0.47 4.75
CA VAL A 186 -7.83 -1.10 5.98
C VAL A 186 -8.22 -0.24 7.18
N GLY A 187 -8.70 -0.88 8.24
CA GLY A 187 -9.23 -0.22 9.44
C GLY A 187 -10.73 0.08 9.37
N LEU A 188 -11.31 0.17 8.17
CA LEU A 188 -12.74 0.43 7.96
C LEU A 188 -13.47 -0.83 7.42
N ASP A 189 -13.10 -1.31 6.23
CA ASP A 189 -13.74 -2.43 5.53
C ASP A 189 -13.07 -3.79 5.79
N THR A 190 -11.86 -3.76 6.33
CA THR A 190 -11.06 -4.93 6.67
C THR A 190 -10.06 -4.61 7.76
N LYS A 191 -9.70 -5.60 8.61
CA LYS A 191 -8.78 -5.36 9.73
C LYS A 191 -7.32 -5.21 9.31
N SER A 192 -6.92 -5.87 8.22
CA SER A 192 -5.54 -5.84 7.71
C SER A 192 -5.46 -6.26 6.25
N PHE A 193 -4.34 -5.93 5.59
CA PHE A 193 -4.00 -6.38 4.25
C PHE A 193 -4.01 -7.91 4.14
N GLY A 194 -3.32 -8.60 5.05
CA GLY A 194 -3.23 -10.05 5.06
C GLY A 194 -4.59 -10.75 5.22
N GLN A 195 -5.49 -10.21 6.06
CA GLN A 195 -6.84 -10.75 6.18
C GLN A 195 -7.65 -10.51 4.89
N ALA A 196 -7.58 -9.30 4.33
CA ALA A 196 -8.28 -8.94 3.11
C ALA A 196 -7.85 -9.83 1.94
N LEU A 197 -6.54 -9.99 1.74
CA LEU A 197 -5.96 -10.78 0.65
C LEU A 197 -6.32 -12.26 0.74
N ARG A 198 -6.32 -12.88 1.93
CA ARG A 198 -6.76 -14.28 2.05
C ARG A 198 -8.23 -14.47 1.65
N ARG A 199 -9.07 -13.45 1.89
CA ARG A 199 -10.50 -13.50 1.58
C ARG A 199 -10.78 -13.13 0.13
N VAL A 200 -9.96 -12.26 -0.47
CA VAL A 200 -10.14 -11.77 -1.85
C VAL A 200 -10.19 -12.90 -2.86
N LEU A 201 -9.39 -13.95 -2.67
CA LEU A 201 -9.35 -15.14 -3.54
C LEU A 201 -10.67 -15.94 -3.59
N ARG A 202 -11.63 -15.63 -2.72
CA ARG A 202 -12.98 -16.24 -2.70
C ARG A 202 -14.08 -15.25 -3.11
N GLN A 203 -13.69 -14.06 -3.56
CA GLN A 203 -14.60 -13.02 -4.01
C GLN A 203 -14.69 -12.98 -5.54
N ASP A 204 -14.17 -14.01 -6.24
CA ASP A 204 -14.14 -14.08 -7.70
C ASP A 204 -13.51 -12.84 -8.38
N PRO A 205 -12.33 -12.34 -7.93
CA PRO A 205 -11.68 -11.21 -8.59
C PRO A 205 -11.00 -11.65 -9.88
N ASP A 206 -10.96 -10.77 -10.87
CA ASP A 206 -10.02 -10.87 -11.99
C ASP A 206 -8.72 -10.09 -11.71
N VAL A 207 -8.89 -8.90 -11.11
CA VAL A 207 -7.82 -7.94 -10.84
C VAL A 207 -7.81 -7.59 -9.36
N ILE A 208 -6.62 -7.64 -8.75
CA ILE A 208 -6.42 -7.32 -7.34
C ILE A 208 -5.40 -6.19 -7.24
N LEU A 209 -5.77 -5.06 -6.62
CA LEU A 209 -4.82 -4.03 -6.23
C LEU A 209 -4.52 -4.13 -4.74
N VAL A 210 -3.24 -4.28 -4.39
CA VAL A 210 -2.74 -4.21 -3.03
C VAL A 210 -2.00 -2.90 -2.84
N GLY A 211 -2.47 -2.03 -1.96
CA GLY A 211 -1.93 -0.69 -1.77
C GLY A 211 -0.41 -0.66 -1.63
N GLU A 212 0.14 -1.40 -0.66
CA GLU A 212 1.59 -1.54 -0.47
C GLU A 212 1.96 -2.91 0.10
N MET A 213 3.07 -3.47 -0.37
CA MET A 213 3.66 -4.69 0.19
C MET A 213 4.71 -4.33 1.26
N ARG A 214 4.31 -4.41 2.53
CA ARG A 214 5.16 -4.04 3.68
C ARG A 214 5.74 -5.22 4.45
N ASP A 215 5.19 -6.42 4.27
CA ASP A 215 5.56 -7.60 5.04
C ASP A 215 5.54 -8.87 4.19
N THR A 216 6.18 -9.91 4.72
CA THR A 216 6.34 -11.22 4.09
C THR A 216 4.99 -11.87 3.75
N GLU A 217 3.98 -11.70 4.61
CA GLU A 217 2.66 -12.32 4.42
C GLU A 217 1.93 -11.70 3.21
N THR A 218 1.96 -10.38 3.11
CA THR A 218 1.33 -9.61 2.03
C THR A 218 2.02 -9.92 0.71
N VAL A 219 3.35 -9.93 0.69
CA VAL A 219 4.14 -10.29 -0.51
C VAL A 219 3.85 -11.72 -0.96
N HIS A 220 3.91 -12.69 -0.04
CA HIS A 220 3.64 -14.09 -0.36
C HIS A 220 2.23 -14.28 -0.93
N THR A 221 1.23 -13.62 -0.32
CA THR A 221 -0.17 -13.75 -0.76
C THR A 221 -0.39 -13.10 -2.12
N ALA A 222 0.24 -11.95 -2.38
CA ALA A 222 0.19 -11.29 -3.69
C ALA A 222 0.83 -12.16 -4.80
N LEU A 223 2.01 -12.75 -4.54
CA LEU A 223 2.66 -13.67 -5.47
C LEU A 223 1.80 -14.92 -5.72
N SER A 224 1.18 -15.48 -4.66
CA SER A 224 0.28 -16.64 -4.78
C SER A 224 -0.98 -16.31 -5.58
N ALA A 225 -1.55 -15.11 -5.41
CA ALA A 225 -2.70 -14.64 -6.19
C ALA A 225 -2.34 -14.53 -7.67
N ALA A 226 -1.17 -13.97 -7.98
CA ALA A 226 -0.66 -13.88 -9.34
C ALA A 226 -0.42 -15.26 -9.98
N GLU A 227 0.15 -16.20 -9.22
CA GLU A 227 0.39 -17.58 -9.67
C GLU A 227 -0.93 -18.34 -9.97
N THR A 228 -1.98 -18.06 -9.21
CA THR A 228 -3.31 -18.68 -9.38
C THR A 228 -4.15 -18.07 -10.52
N GLY A 229 -3.58 -17.14 -11.29
CA GLY A 229 -4.19 -16.63 -12.51
C GLY A 229 -4.84 -15.25 -12.41
N HIS A 230 -4.65 -14.54 -11.29
CA HIS A 230 -5.13 -13.16 -11.14
C HIS A 230 -4.13 -12.17 -11.68
N LEU A 231 -4.59 -11.00 -12.14
CA LEU A 231 -3.73 -9.84 -12.34
C LEU A 231 -3.61 -9.07 -11.03
N VAL A 232 -2.39 -8.91 -10.53
CA VAL A 232 -2.12 -8.25 -9.25
C VAL A 232 -1.32 -6.98 -9.50
N PHE A 233 -1.81 -5.86 -8.99
CA PHE A 233 -1.07 -4.61 -8.89
C PHE A 233 -0.63 -4.40 -7.45
N SER A 234 0.59 -3.91 -7.27
CA SER A 234 1.04 -3.49 -5.94
C SER A 234 2.10 -2.41 -5.99
N THR A 235 2.36 -1.76 -4.85
CA THR A 235 3.47 -0.82 -4.70
C THR A 235 4.55 -1.29 -3.72
N LEU A 236 5.75 -0.75 -3.92
CA LEU A 236 6.86 -0.73 -2.95
C LEU A 236 7.54 0.64 -2.97
N HIS A 237 8.29 0.94 -1.90
CA HIS A 237 9.06 2.18 -1.75
C HIS A 237 10.54 2.03 -2.15
N THR A 238 10.79 1.34 -3.26
CA THR A 238 12.11 1.17 -3.87
C THR A 238 12.34 2.21 -4.97
N VAL A 239 13.60 2.43 -5.33
CA VAL A 239 14.01 3.53 -6.23
C VAL A 239 14.14 3.12 -7.71
N ASP A 240 14.31 1.81 -7.97
CA ASP A 240 14.48 1.23 -9.30
C ASP A 240 14.02 -0.25 -9.33
N ALA A 241 14.03 -0.86 -10.52
CA ALA A 241 13.55 -2.23 -10.72
C ALA A 241 14.42 -3.29 -10.05
N THR A 242 15.74 -3.09 -10.04
CA THR A 242 16.70 -4.03 -9.43
C THR A 242 16.50 -4.10 -7.93
N GLU A 243 16.44 -2.94 -7.28
CA GLU A 243 16.20 -2.81 -5.84
C GLU A 243 14.81 -3.34 -5.45
N THR A 244 13.82 -3.20 -6.33
CA THR A 244 12.49 -3.79 -6.13
C THR A 244 12.55 -5.31 -5.99
N ILE A 245 13.29 -5.99 -6.88
CA ILE A 245 13.45 -7.45 -6.81
C ILE A 245 14.17 -7.86 -5.52
N ASN A 246 15.30 -7.20 -5.22
CA ASN A 246 16.08 -7.49 -4.02
C ASN A 246 15.25 -7.28 -2.74
N ARG A 247 14.50 -6.18 -2.67
CA ARG A 247 13.63 -5.86 -1.52
C ARG A 247 12.56 -6.92 -1.29
N ILE A 248 11.96 -7.45 -2.35
CA ILE A 248 10.97 -8.53 -2.24
C ILE A 248 11.61 -9.78 -1.65
N ILE A 249 12.81 -10.13 -2.12
CA ILE A 249 13.57 -11.30 -1.65
C ILE A 249 13.97 -11.15 -0.17
N ASP A 250 14.34 -9.94 0.25
CA ASP A 250 14.79 -9.63 1.61
C ASP A 250 13.68 -9.72 2.67
N PHE A 251 12.40 -9.76 2.29
CA PHE A 251 11.32 -10.10 3.22
C PHE A 251 11.37 -11.56 3.71
N PHE A 252 12.16 -12.41 3.06
CA PHE A 252 12.19 -13.84 3.33
C PHE A 252 13.55 -14.28 3.90
N PRO A 253 13.54 -15.27 4.81
CA PRO A 253 14.78 -15.82 5.34
C PRO A 253 15.59 -16.52 4.24
N PRO A 254 16.94 -16.59 4.36
CA PRO A 254 17.82 -17.06 3.28
C PRO A 254 17.44 -18.42 2.66
N HIS A 255 16.91 -19.35 3.45
CA HIS A 255 16.50 -20.68 2.97
C HIS A 255 15.26 -20.68 2.07
N GLN A 256 14.47 -19.60 2.07
CA GLN A 256 13.29 -19.43 1.22
C GLN A 256 13.55 -18.55 -0.01
N GLN A 257 14.67 -17.83 -0.04
CA GLN A 257 14.94 -16.84 -1.09
C GLN A 257 14.96 -17.46 -2.49
N GLN A 258 15.48 -18.69 -2.65
CA GLN A 258 15.48 -19.36 -3.96
C GLN A 258 14.06 -19.69 -4.44
N GLN A 259 13.18 -20.10 -3.51
CA GLN A 259 11.78 -20.34 -3.83
C GLN A 259 11.07 -19.05 -4.22
N VAL A 260 11.35 -17.95 -3.50
CA VAL A 260 10.77 -16.63 -3.79
C VAL A 260 11.24 -16.10 -5.13
N ARG A 261 12.53 -16.26 -5.48
CA ARG A 261 13.05 -15.95 -6.82
C ARG A 261 12.29 -16.70 -7.90
N ALA A 262 12.02 -17.99 -7.69
CA ALA A 262 11.22 -18.78 -8.63
C ALA A 262 9.77 -18.28 -8.75
N MET A 263 9.13 -17.89 -7.64
CA MET A 263 7.78 -17.31 -7.66
C MET A 263 7.75 -15.97 -8.42
N ILE A 264 8.70 -15.06 -8.14
CA ILE A 264 8.83 -13.79 -8.86
C ILE A 264 9.06 -14.06 -10.36
N ALA A 265 10.00 -14.94 -10.68
CA ALA A 265 10.33 -15.29 -12.06
C ALA A 265 9.17 -15.96 -12.82
N GLY A 266 8.22 -16.59 -12.10
CA GLY A 266 7.02 -17.19 -12.68
C GLY A 266 5.83 -16.24 -12.82
N THR A 267 5.78 -15.15 -12.04
CA THR A 267 4.58 -14.31 -11.91
C THR A 267 4.75 -12.87 -12.35
N LEU A 268 5.97 -12.31 -12.28
CA LEU A 268 6.23 -10.90 -12.60
C LEU A 268 5.93 -10.61 -14.09
N LYS A 269 5.26 -9.49 -14.34
CA LYS A 269 5.01 -8.96 -15.68
C LYS A 269 5.82 -7.71 -15.99
N GLY A 270 5.92 -6.82 -15.02
CA GLY A 270 6.77 -5.64 -15.14
C GLY A 270 6.89 -4.86 -13.84
N ILE A 271 7.91 -4.00 -13.81
CA ILE A 271 8.17 -3.04 -12.73
C ILE A 271 8.24 -1.65 -13.34
N ILE A 272 7.51 -0.71 -12.77
CA ILE A 272 7.44 0.69 -13.15
C ILE A 272 7.96 1.51 -11.98
N SER A 273 9.21 1.96 -12.05
CA SER A 273 9.83 2.80 -11.01
C SER A 273 9.65 4.26 -11.37
N GLN A 274 9.08 5.08 -10.47
CA GLN A 274 8.63 6.44 -10.80
C GLN A 274 9.34 7.54 -10.00
N ARG A 275 9.58 8.67 -10.68
CA ARG A 275 10.02 9.94 -10.10
C ARG A 275 9.18 11.07 -10.69
N LEU A 276 8.86 12.09 -9.88
CA LEU A 276 8.23 13.32 -10.38
C LEU A 276 9.28 14.41 -10.57
N VAL A 277 9.41 14.91 -11.80
CA VAL A 277 10.36 15.97 -12.15
C VAL A 277 9.62 17.26 -12.47
N LYS A 278 10.14 18.39 -12.01
CA LYS A 278 9.54 19.71 -12.27
C LYS A 278 9.46 19.97 -13.78
N SER A 279 8.28 20.34 -14.27
CA SER A 279 8.09 20.68 -15.68
C SER A 279 8.34 22.16 -15.94
N LYS A 280 8.79 22.48 -17.17
CA LYS A 280 8.93 23.87 -17.64
C LYS A 280 7.60 24.63 -17.68
N ASN A 281 6.50 23.91 -17.96
CA ASN A 281 5.16 24.50 -18.11
C ASN A 281 4.40 24.61 -16.79
N GLY A 282 5.09 24.47 -15.64
CA GLY A 282 4.48 24.35 -14.33
C GLY A 282 4.08 22.91 -13.98
N GLY A 283 3.92 22.63 -12.69
CA GLY A 283 3.63 21.28 -12.21
C GLY A 283 4.82 20.32 -12.34
N ARG A 284 4.51 19.03 -12.51
CA ARG A 284 5.49 17.92 -12.53
C ARG A 284 5.13 16.91 -13.62
N VAL A 285 6.14 16.24 -14.16
CA VAL A 285 5.98 15.11 -15.09
C VAL A 285 6.50 13.82 -14.44
N ALA A 286 5.81 12.71 -14.66
CA ALA A 286 6.26 11.40 -14.24
C ALA A 286 7.34 10.89 -15.19
N VAL A 287 8.50 10.56 -14.64
CA VAL A 287 9.61 9.91 -15.34
C VAL A 287 9.67 8.49 -14.81
N CYS A 288 9.63 7.51 -15.73
CA CYS A 288 9.51 6.10 -15.37
C CYS A 288 10.68 5.30 -15.92
N GLU A 289 11.37 4.55 -15.06
CA GLU A 289 12.11 3.36 -15.48
C GLU A 289 11.12 2.20 -15.60
N VAL A 290 11.23 1.42 -16.67
CA VAL A 290 10.33 0.28 -16.91
C VAL A 290 11.13 -0.97 -17.22
N LEU A 291 10.93 -2.00 -16.40
CA LEU A 291 11.36 -3.38 -16.66
C LEU A 291 10.14 -4.18 -17.11
N ARG A 292 10.25 -4.91 -18.22
CA ARG A 292 9.26 -5.91 -18.64
C ARG A 292 9.82 -7.31 -18.50
N MET A 293 8.98 -8.26 -18.10
CA MET A 293 9.43 -9.63 -17.94
C MET A 293 9.74 -10.29 -19.29
N THR A 294 10.95 -10.82 -19.42
CA THR A 294 11.41 -11.59 -20.59
C THR A 294 12.12 -12.85 -20.12
N GLY A 295 12.45 -13.77 -21.04
CA GLY A 295 13.26 -14.95 -20.71
C GLY A 295 14.61 -14.59 -20.06
N ARG A 296 15.30 -13.55 -20.57
CA ARG A 296 16.57 -13.09 -20.01
C ARG A 296 16.42 -12.51 -18.60
N VAL A 297 15.38 -11.70 -18.37
CA VAL A 297 15.06 -11.16 -17.04
C VAL A 297 14.72 -12.30 -16.07
N ARG A 298 13.97 -13.30 -16.52
CA ARG A 298 13.66 -14.51 -15.74
C ARG A 298 14.93 -15.20 -15.25
N ASP A 299 15.85 -15.49 -16.16
CA ASP A 299 17.09 -16.20 -15.83
C ASP A 299 17.95 -15.38 -14.86
N MET A 300 17.98 -14.05 -15.02
CA MET A 300 18.73 -13.15 -14.14
C MET A 300 18.11 -12.96 -12.74
N ILE A 301 16.79 -13.11 -12.60
CA ILE A 301 16.13 -13.14 -11.29
C ILE A 301 16.40 -14.47 -10.58
N MET A 302 16.45 -15.57 -11.35
CA MET A 302 16.73 -16.91 -10.83
C MET A 302 18.17 -17.07 -10.32
N ASP A 303 19.13 -16.38 -10.93
CA ASP A 303 20.54 -16.35 -10.54
C ASP A 303 20.86 -15.12 -9.65
N PRO A 304 21.14 -15.32 -8.34
CA PRO A 304 21.48 -14.22 -7.43
C PRO A 304 22.63 -13.34 -7.91
N ASP A 305 23.61 -13.91 -8.62
CA ASP A 305 24.81 -13.19 -9.06
C ASP A 305 24.53 -12.30 -10.29
N GLN A 306 23.41 -12.52 -10.99
CA GLN A 306 23.02 -11.76 -12.18
C GLN A 306 21.96 -10.70 -11.90
N THR A 307 21.22 -10.79 -10.78
CA THR A 307 20.11 -9.87 -10.49
C THR A 307 20.56 -8.40 -10.46
N GLY A 308 21.76 -8.12 -9.96
CA GLY A 308 22.31 -6.76 -9.93
C GLY A 308 22.55 -6.12 -11.31
N ARG A 309 22.52 -6.91 -12.38
CA ARG A 309 22.78 -6.46 -13.76
C ARG A 309 21.50 -6.21 -14.56
N LEU A 310 20.33 -6.27 -13.94
CA LEU A 310 19.05 -6.02 -14.62
C LEU A 310 19.00 -4.63 -15.30
N GLY A 311 19.72 -3.63 -14.76
CA GLY A 311 19.85 -2.31 -15.39
C GLY A 311 20.40 -2.35 -16.82
N GLU A 312 21.36 -3.24 -17.11
CA GLU A 312 21.92 -3.43 -18.46
C GLU A 312 20.83 -3.94 -19.43
N ILE A 313 19.96 -4.83 -18.95
CA ILE A 313 18.87 -5.40 -19.76
C ILE A 313 17.80 -4.37 -20.04
N ILE A 314 17.46 -3.54 -19.04
CA ILE A 314 16.50 -2.45 -19.19
C ILE A 314 17.01 -1.47 -20.26
N GLU A 315 18.29 -1.13 -20.20
CA GLU A 315 18.91 -0.19 -21.14
C GLU A 315 18.87 -0.68 -22.59
N GLU A 316 19.16 -1.96 -22.82
CA GLU A 316 19.11 -2.60 -24.14
C GLU A 316 17.67 -2.97 -24.58
N GLY A 317 16.71 -2.96 -23.65
CA GLY A 317 15.39 -3.57 -23.79
C GLY A 317 14.32 -2.72 -24.48
N SER A 318 14.69 -1.66 -25.21
CA SER A 318 13.75 -0.72 -25.84
C SER A 318 12.71 -1.38 -26.76
N TYR A 319 13.08 -2.49 -27.43
CA TYR A 319 12.15 -3.29 -28.24
C TYR A 319 10.94 -3.82 -27.45
N TYR A 320 11.12 -4.11 -26.15
CA TYR A 320 10.07 -4.57 -25.24
C TYR A 320 9.36 -3.42 -24.51
N GLY A 321 9.67 -2.17 -24.89
CA GLY A 321 9.22 -0.97 -24.18
C GLY A 321 9.98 -0.68 -22.89
N MET A 322 11.08 -1.38 -22.61
CA MET A 322 11.90 -1.08 -21.44
C MET A 322 12.66 0.23 -21.63
N GLN A 323 12.91 0.92 -20.54
CA GLN A 323 13.74 2.11 -20.54
C GLN A 323 14.31 2.38 -19.14
N THR A 324 15.52 2.91 -19.07
CA THR A 324 16.11 3.43 -17.83
C THR A 324 15.56 4.80 -17.48
N PHE A 325 15.76 5.25 -16.24
CA PHE A 325 15.45 6.63 -15.86
C PHE A 325 16.15 7.65 -16.77
N ASP A 326 17.42 7.43 -17.10
CA ASP A 326 18.20 8.40 -17.89
C ASP A 326 17.73 8.47 -19.36
N GLN A 327 17.29 7.34 -19.94
CA GLN A 327 16.64 7.31 -21.25
C GLN A 327 15.27 8.04 -21.23
N ALA A 328 14.49 7.85 -20.16
CA ALA A 328 13.23 8.55 -19.97
C ALA A 328 13.46 10.07 -19.81
N LEU A 329 14.42 10.48 -18.98
CA LEU A 329 14.81 11.89 -18.79
C LEU A 329 15.23 12.53 -20.10
N TYR A 330 16.05 11.86 -20.90
CA TYR A 330 16.43 12.32 -22.23
C TYR A 330 15.19 12.55 -23.12
N THR A 331 14.22 11.63 -23.10
CA THR A 331 12.97 11.76 -23.87
C THR A 331 12.15 12.99 -23.43
N HIS A 332 12.06 13.26 -22.12
CA HIS A 332 11.38 14.45 -21.61
C HIS A 332 12.13 15.75 -21.92
N LEU A 333 13.47 15.74 -21.92
CA LEU A 333 14.31 16.87 -22.33
C LEU A 333 14.14 17.18 -23.81
N ALA A 334 14.23 16.17 -24.67
CA ALA A 334 14.06 16.29 -26.12
C ALA A 334 12.65 16.81 -26.49
N ALA A 335 11.63 16.42 -25.72
CA ALA A 335 10.27 16.93 -25.85
C ALA A 335 10.06 18.33 -25.22
N GLY A 336 11.09 18.95 -24.65
CA GLY A 336 11.03 20.28 -24.04
C GLY A 336 10.22 20.35 -22.75
N ARG A 337 9.89 19.22 -22.12
CA ARG A 337 8.99 19.16 -20.95
C ARG A 337 9.69 19.52 -19.63
N ILE A 338 10.99 19.28 -19.53
CA ILE A 338 11.81 19.53 -18.34
C ILE A 338 13.10 20.27 -18.73
N ASP A 339 13.71 20.96 -17.77
CA ASP A 339 15.01 21.62 -17.95
C ASP A 339 16.17 20.65 -17.67
N VAL A 340 17.35 20.96 -18.24
CA VAL A 340 18.57 20.15 -18.07
C VAL A 340 18.92 20.01 -16.59
N ASP A 341 18.86 21.09 -15.81
CA ASP A 341 19.18 21.07 -14.38
C ASP A 341 18.24 20.13 -13.60
N ALA A 342 16.94 20.18 -13.89
CA ALA A 342 15.94 19.32 -13.28
C ALA A 342 16.17 17.84 -13.64
N ALA A 343 16.56 17.57 -14.89
CA ALA A 343 16.89 16.22 -15.33
C ALA A 343 18.17 15.68 -14.67
N MET A 344 19.21 16.51 -14.58
CA MET A 344 20.47 16.13 -13.93
C MET A 344 20.30 15.83 -12.44
N GLN A 345 19.42 16.56 -11.74
CA GLN A 345 19.07 16.28 -10.33
C GLN A 345 18.28 14.98 -10.15
N ALA A 346 17.47 14.61 -11.13
CA ALA A 346 16.62 13.42 -11.08
C ALA A 346 17.28 12.17 -11.68
N SER A 347 18.45 12.29 -12.30
CA SER A 347 19.18 11.22 -12.99
C SER A 347 19.73 10.19 -12.01
N THR A 348 19.68 8.91 -12.41
CA THR A 348 20.35 7.85 -11.65
C THR A 348 21.86 7.96 -11.84
N THR A 349 22.31 8.15 -13.08
CA THR A 349 23.72 8.35 -13.42
C THR A 349 23.90 9.65 -14.20
N PRO A 350 24.10 10.80 -13.52
CA PRO A 350 24.20 12.11 -14.18
C PRO A 350 25.31 12.17 -15.25
N HIS A 351 26.37 11.39 -15.08
CA HIS A 351 27.42 11.25 -16.10
C HIS A 351 26.90 10.66 -17.41
N ASP A 352 26.13 9.57 -17.34
CA ASP A 352 25.59 8.87 -18.50
C ASP A 352 24.53 9.70 -19.20
N LEU A 353 23.68 10.42 -18.43
CA LEU A 353 22.74 11.38 -18.99
C LEU A 353 23.48 12.50 -19.75
N LYS A 354 24.59 13.01 -19.22
CA LYS A 354 25.40 14.02 -19.92
C LYS A 354 25.98 13.48 -21.23
N LEU A 355 26.48 12.25 -21.24
CA LEU A 355 26.97 11.60 -22.46
C LEU A 355 25.84 11.41 -23.49
N LEU A 356 24.66 10.96 -23.04
CA LEU A 356 23.46 10.84 -23.87
C LEU A 356 23.06 12.17 -24.52
N LEU A 357 23.13 13.27 -23.76
CA LEU A 357 22.83 14.61 -24.27
C LEU A 357 23.86 15.08 -25.30
N GLN A 358 25.15 14.85 -25.04
CA GLN A 358 26.22 15.22 -25.98
C GLN A 358 26.12 14.46 -27.30
N ALA A 359 25.62 13.23 -27.25
CA ALA A 359 25.46 12.39 -28.43
C ALA A 359 24.08 12.53 -29.11
N ASN A 360 23.28 13.54 -28.76
CA ASN A 360 21.90 13.73 -29.28
C ASN A 360 21.06 12.45 -29.20
N GLY A 361 21.18 11.70 -28.10
CA GLY A 361 20.44 10.46 -27.86
C GLY A 361 20.97 9.23 -28.61
N ARG A 362 22.08 9.35 -29.34
CA ARG A 362 22.77 8.19 -29.94
C ARG A 362 23.77 7.62 -28.93
N LYS A 363 23.78 6.31 -28.69
CA LYS A 363 24.87 5.68 -27.92
C LYS A 363 25.82 4.96 -28.88
N GLY A 364 27.08 5.40 -28.87
CA GLY A 364 28.21 4.75 -29.56
C GLY A 364 28.36 5.15 -31.03
N THR A 365 29.57 5.52 -31.43
CA THR A 365 29.98 5.53 -32.85
C THR A 365 29.88 4.10 -33.39
N SER A 366 28.88 3.83 -34.23
CA SER A 366 28.92 2.69 -35.14
C SER A 366 30.13 2.84 -36.09
N MET A 367 30.60 1.76 -36.72
CA MET A 367 31.62 1.92 -37.79
C MET A 367 31.14 2.88 -38.89
N GLN A 368 29.83 2.94 -39.12
CA GLN A 368 29.21 3.93 -40.02
C GLN A 368 29.40 5.38 -39.53
N ASP A 369 29.40 5.64 -38.23
CA ASP A 369 29.67 6.99 -37.69
C ASP A 369 31.16 7.36 -37.81
N VAL A 370 32.06 6.37 -37.78
CA VAL A 370 33.49 6.58 -38.04
C VAL A 370 33.72 6.85 -39.53
N ASP A 371 33.01 6.13 -40.41
CA ASP A 371 33.04 6.35 -41.86
C ASP A 371 32.40 7.70 -42.25
N ASP A 372 31.30 8.09 -41.61
CA ASP A 372 30.64 9.38 -41.82
C ASP A 372 31.48 10.55 -41.27
N ALA A 373 32.16 10.36 -40.13
CA ALA A 373 33.12 11.33 -39.60
C ALA A 373 34.39 11.44 -40.45
N ALA A 374 34.87 10.33 -41.03
CA ALA A 374 35.99 10.30 -41.97
C ALA A 374 35.64 10.93 -43.33
N ALA A 375 34.40 10.73 -43.79
CA ALA A 375 33.86 11.39 -44.97
C ALA A 375 33.69 12.91 -44.77
N ALA A 376 33.35 13.33 -43.55
CA ALA A 376 33.19 14.74 -43.18
C ALA A 376 34.52 15.48 -42.93
N SER A 377 35.60 14.78 -42.56
CA SER A 377 36.91 15.38 -42.25
C SER A 377 37.85 15.51 -43.45
N GLY A 378 37.53 14.90 -44.60
CA GLY A 378 38.26 15.12 -45.86
C GLY A 378 39.68 14.54 -45.91
N GLU A 379 40.07 13.69 -44.97
CA GLU A 379 41.39 13.04 -44.96
C GLU A 379 41.31 11.59 -45.46
N ILE A 380 41.89 11.36 -46.64
CA ILE A 380 42.09 10.02 -47.22
C ILE A 380 43.22 9.33 -46.44
N PRO A 381 43.03 8.13 -45.86
CA PRO A 381 44.14 7.39 -45.29
C PRO A 381 44.99 6.76 -46.41
N GLN A 382 46.22 7.23 -46.56
CA GLN A 382 47.23 6.50 -47.34
C GLN A 382 47.58 5.20 -46.63
N GLY A 383 47.45 4.08 -47.36
CA GLY A 383 47.83 2.76 -46.89
C GLY A 383 49.34 2.64 -46.63
N GLY A 384 49.69 1.94 -45.57
CA GLY A 384 51.05 1.50 -45.26
C GLY A 384 51.01 0.46 -44.15
N GLY A 385 51.20 -0.82 -44.49
CA GLY A 385 51.21 -1.91 -43.51
C GLY A 385 52.52 -2.01 -42.74
N ALA A 386 52.48 -2.64 -41.56
CA ALA A 386 53.51 -3.53 -41.04
C ALA A 386 53.07 -4.12 -39.68
N ASN A 387 53.45 -5.38 -39.48
CA ASN A 387 53.22 -6.23 -38.30
C ASN A 387 53.62 -5.60 -36.95
N GLY A 388 52.87 -5.95 -35.90
CA GLY A 388 53.32 -5.80 -34.51
C GLY A 388 52.24 -6.11 -33.48
N GLN A 389 52.23 -7.33 -32.93
CA GLN A 389 51.51 -7.68 -31.69
C GLN A 389 52.12 -6.95 -30.49
N PRO A 390 51.32 -6.42 -29.54
CA PRO A 390 51.79 -6.14 -28.19
C PRO A 390 51.38 -7.24 -27.21
N ALA A 391 52.35 -7.62 -26.38
CA ALA A 391 52.28 -8.64 -25.33
C ALA A 391 51.48 -8.18 -24.09
N ALA A 392 51.01 -9.16 -23.32
CA ALA A 392 50.28 -9.00 -22.06
C ALA A 392 51.18 -8.52 -20.89
N PRO A 393 50.64 -7.72 -19.94
CA PRO A 393 51.35 -7.35 -18.71
C PRO A 393 51.18 -8.41 -17.59
N PRO A 394 52.19 -8.59 -16.69
CA PRO A 394 52.16 -9.58 -15.61
C PRO A 394 51.45 -9.08 -14.33
N ALA A 395 51.03 -10.04 -13.49
CA ALA A 395 50.28 -9.83 -12.25
C ALA A 395 51.12 -9.28 -11.07
N PRO A 396 50.54 -8.49 -10.14
CA PRO A 396 51.22 -8.08 -8.91
C PRO A 396 51.07 -9.11 -7.78
N THR A 397 52.17 -9.38 -7.08
CA THR A 397 52.27 -10.18 -5.86
C THR A 397 52.11 -9.33 -4.60
N ASN A 398 51.52 -9.96 -3.58
CA ASN A 398 51.42 -9.48 -2.20
C ASN A 398 52.80 -9.23 -1.57
N ASP A 399 53.05 -8.00 -1.12
CA ASP A 399 53.63 -7.77 0.21
C ASP A 399 53.47 -6.29 0.60
N ASP A 400 52.75 -6.06 1.69
CA ASP A 400 53.05 -5.06 2.72
C ASP A 400 51.87 -5.02 3.70
N ARG A 401 51.90 -6.02 4.58
CA ARG A 401 51.06 -6.11 5.77
C ARG A 401 51.88 -5.70 6.98
N LEU A 402 51.24 -4.88 7.82
CA LEU A 402 51.42 -4.73 9.27
C LEU A 402 52.50 -3.77 9.77
N ALA A 403 52.03 -2.61 10.25
CA ALA A 403 52.41 -2.12 11.57
C ALA A 403 51.16 -1.60 12.29
N ALA A 404 50.93 -2.12 13.49
CA ALA A 404 49.81 -1.82 14.37
C ALA A 404 50.32 -1.14 15.66
N TYR A 405 49.37 -0.48 16.35
CA TYR A 405 49.38 0.00 17.75
C TYR A 405 50.15 1.28 18.12
N ALA A 406 49.44 2.34 18.54
CA ALA A 406 49.16 2.65 19.97
C ALA A 406 48.59 4.09 20.18
N MET A 407 47.50 4.17 20.99
CA MET A 407 47.01 5.20 21.97
C MET A 407 47.51 6.66 21.97
N THR A 408 46.80 7.74 22.34
CA THR A 408 45.43 8.15 22.79
C THR A 408 45.43 9.72 22.81
N PRO A 409 44.58 10.49 23.56
CA PRO A 409 43.37 11.19 23.08
C PRO A 409 43.36 12.72 23.32
N GLU A 410 42.46 13.49 22.68
CA GLU A 410 42.04 14.80 23.24
C GLU A 410 40.74 15.35 22.61
N GLY A 411 39.78 15.71 23.48
CA GLY A 411 38.96 16.92 23.34
C GLY A 411 37.60 16.83 22.66
N ALA A 412 36.53 16.56 23.42
CA ALA A 412 35.20 17.12 23.16
C ALA A 412 34.32 17.13 24.42
N ASP A 413 34.31 18.26 25.12
CA ASP A 413 33.21 18.69 25.99
C ASP A 413 32.06 19.21 25.14
N ALA A 414 30.81 18.81 25.43
CA ALA A 414 29.63 19.68 25.38
C ALA A 414 28.34 18.99 25.89
N ASN A 415 27.93 19.44 27.07
CA ASN A 415 26.57 19.82 27.48
C ASN A 415 25.42 18.80 27.55
N ALA A 416 25.16 18.43 28.81
CA ALA A 416 23.86 18.11 29.36
C ALA A 416 22.97 19.37 29.54
N TYR A 417 21.70 19.25 29.18
CA TYR A 417 20.52 19.95 29.72
C TYR A 417 19.38 18.94 29.58
N GLY A 418 18.59 18.57 30.59
CA GLY A 418 18.15 19.32 31.76
C GLY A 418 16.63 19.20 31.77
N ALA A 419 16.13 18.18 32.47
CA ALA A 419 14.71 17.93 32.68
C ALA A 419 14.18 18.92 33.72
N GLU A 420 13.15 19.70 33.38
CA GLU A 420 12.34 20.40 34.37
C GLU A 420 10.86 20.04 34.20
N GLN A 421 10.34 19.50 35.29
CA GLN A 421 8.94 19.21 35.52
C GLN A 421 8.19 20.53 35.78
N ALA A 422 7.08 20.74 35.08
CA ALA A 422 6.07 21.74 35.45
C ALA A 422 4.73 21.04 35.60
N THR A 423 4.39 20.69 36.85
CA THR A 423 3.05 20.29 37.25
C THR A 423 2.13 21.51 37.25
N THR A 424 1.19 21.57 36.30
CA THR A 424 0.07 22.51 36.35
C THR A 424 -1.22 21.71 36.35
N ALA A 425 -1.88 21.64 37.51
CA ALA A 425 -3.19 21.04 37.66
C ALA A 425 -4.23 21.98 37.01
N TYR A 426 -4.99 21.47 36.04
CA TYR A 426 -6.20 22.11 35.54
C TYR A 426 -7.40 21.30 36.00
N ALA A 427 -8.33 21.98 36.69
CA ALA A 427 -9.60 21.40 37.12
C ALA A 427 -10.45 21.03 35.90
N ILE A 428 -10.89 19.77 35.84
CA ILE A 428 -11.88 19.31 34.88
C ILE A 428 -13.25 19.83 35.34
N ASP A 429 -13.99 20.43 34.42
CA ASP A 429 -15.36 20.90 34.62
C ASP A 429 -16.30 19.69 34.86
N PRO A 430 -17.01 19.61 36.00
CA PRO A 430 -17.92 18.51 36.31
C PRO A 430 -19.15 18.42 35.37
N ALA A 431 -19.40 19.40 34.49
CA ALA A 431 -20.47 19.33 33.49
C ALA A 431 -20.22 18.29 32.37
N VAL A 432 -18.99 17.80 32.20
CA VAL A 432 -18.67 16.78 31.17
C VAL A 432 -18.99 15.35 31.65
N THR A 433 -19.16 15.13 32.94
CA THR A 433 -19.51 13.81 33.50
C THR A 433 -21.02 13.55 33.63
N ASP A 434 -21.85 14.59 33.65
CA ASP A 434 -23.30 14.43 33.83
C ASP A 434 -24.05 14.06 32.53
N ASP A 435 -23.55 14.46 31.36
CA ASP A 435 -24.18 14.15 30.06
C ASP A 435 -23.93 12.69 29.62
N ALA A 436 -22.81 12.10 30.04
CA ALA A 436 -22.51 10.68 29.81
C ALA A 436 -23.41 9.76 30.65
N HIS A 437 -23.80 10.19 31.86
CA HIS A 437 -24.76 9.46 32.69
C HIS A 437 -26.21 9.58 32.22
N ALA A 438 -26.60 10.73 31.65
CA ALA A 438 -27.93 10.92 31.07
C ALA A 438 -28.15 10.10 29.78
N ALA A 439 -27.13 9.97 28.94
CA ALA A 439 -27.18 9.13 27.73
C ALA A 439 -27.20 7.62 28.05
N TYR A 440 -26.52 7.20 29.12
CA TYR A 440 -26.52 5.80 29.57
C TYR A 440 -27.84 5.37 30.24
N ALA A 441 -28.54 6.31 30.91
CA ALA A 441 -29.85 6.07 31.53
C ALA A 441 -30.99 5.92 30.51
N ALA A 442 -30.87 6.51 29.31
CA ALA A 442 -31.88 6.40 28.25
C ALA A 442 -31.86 5.05 27.51
N VAL A 443 -30.78 4.28 27.62
CA VAL A 443 -30.60 2.98 26.93
C VAL A 443 -30.87 1.78 27.87
N THR A 444 -31.13 2.02 29.15
CA THR A 444 -31.31 0.99 30.18
C THR A 444 -32.66 1.07 30.91
N ASP A 445 -33.74 1.43 30.19
CA ASP A 445 -35.11 1.36 30.75
C ASP A 445 -35.57 -0.10 30.90
N PRO A 446 -35.75 -0.62 32.13
CA PRO A 446 -36.23 -2.00 32.37
C PRO A 446 -37.66 -2.24 31.84
N ALA A 447 -38.48 -1.19 31.71
CA ALA A 447 -39.84 -1.29 31.19
C ALA A 447 -39.85 -1.47 29.66
N ALA A 448 -38.92 -0.84 28.95
CA ALA A 448 -38.74 -1.03 27.50
C ALA A 448 -38.25 -2.45 27.15
N TYR A 449 -37.40 -3.04 28.00
CA TYR A 449 -36.95 -4.43 27.84
C TYR A 449 -38.06 -5.45 28.10
N ALA A 450 -38.93 -5.22 29.11
CA ALA A 450 -40.10 -6.07 29.40
C ALA A 450 -41.18 -6.01 28.30
N ALA A 451 -41.34 -4.85 27.65
CA ALA A 451 -42.21 -4.70 26.48
C ALA A 451 -41.64 -5.41 25.24
N ALA A 452 -40.32 -5.40 25.04
CA ALA A 452 -39.68 -6.11 23.95
C ALA A 452 -39.72 -7.64 24.13
N THR A 453 -39.50 -8.15 25.35
CA THR A 453 -39.56 -9.61 25.63
C THR A 453 -40.96 -10.19 25.53
N SER A 454 -42.00 -9.41 25.84
CA SER A 454 -43.40 -9.82 25.65
C SER A 454 -43.83 -9.82 24.17
N ALA A 455 -43.26 -8.93 23.34
CA ALA A 455 -43.47 -8.93 21.88
C ALA A 455 -42.78 -10.14 21.20
N THR A 456 -41.58 -10.52 21.64
CA THR A 456 -40.86 -11.70 21.10
C THR A 456 -41.50 -13.03 21.52
N ALA A 457 -42.08 -13.10 22.72
CA ALA A 457 -42.83 -14.28 23.18
C ALA A 457 -44.14 -14.50 22.40
N ALA A 458 -44.77 -13.42 21.91
CA ALA A 458 -45.96 -13.51 21.05
C ALA A 458 -45.63 -13.98 19.62
N TYR A 459 -44.43 -13.68 19.10
CA TYR A 459 -43.98 -14.13 17.78
C TYR A 459 -43.58 -15.62 17.76
N ALA A 460 -43.14 -16.17 18.89
CA ALA A 460 -42.75 -17.58 19.04
C ALA A 460 -43.93 -18.58 19.13
N ALA A 461 -45.18 -18.09 19.22
CA ALA A 461 -46.37 -18.94 19.32
C ALA A 461 -47.13 -19.13 17.99
N ALA A 462 -46.65 -18.55 16.88
CA ALA A 462 -47.22 -18.77 15.56
C ALA A 462 -46.63 -20.05 14.92
N PRO A 463 -47.45 -20.93 14.31
CA PRO A 463 -46.94 -22.15 13.70
C PRO A 463 -46.14 -21.78 12.44
N ALA A 464 -44.82 -21.95 12.48
CA ALA A 464 -43.95 -21.75 11.32
C ALA A 464 -43.98 -23.00 10.42
N GLU A 465 -44.31 -22.81 9.13
CA GLU A 465 -44.32 -23.88 8.10
C GLU A 465 -42.90 -24.28 7.63
N ASP A 466 -41.83 -23.71 8.19
CA ASP A 466 -40.44 -23.99 7.79
C ASP A 466 -39.54 -24.41 8.98
N PRO A 467 -39.06 -25.68 9.01
CA PRO A 467 -38.22 -26.19 10.09
C PRO A 467 -36.82 -25.56 10.17
N HIS A 468 -36.31 -24.89 9.12
CA HIS A 468 -35.00 -24.22 9.18
C HIS A 468 -35.03 -22.89 9.95
N ALA A 469 -36.15 -22.16 9.90
CA ALA A 469 -36.32 -20.91 10.63
C ALA A 469 -36.40 -21.12 12.16
N ALA A 470 -37.04 -22.22 12.59
CA ALA A 470 -37.14 -22.59 14.00
C ALA A 470 -35.77 -22.95 14.61
N ALA A 471 -34.92 -23.67 13.86
CA ALA A 471 -33.57 -24.03 14.29
C ALA A 471 -32.65 -22.80 14.43
N TYR A 472 -32.77 -21.84 13.52
CA TYR A 472 -31.99 -20.60 13.56
C TYR A 472 -32.37 -19.70 14.75
N ALA A 473 -33.68 -19.57 15.03
CA ALA A 473 -34.16 -18.82 16.19
C ALA A 473 -33.72 -19.46 17.53
N GLN A 474 -33.72 -20.80 17.62
CA GLN A 474 -33.21 -21.51 18.80
C GLN A 474 -31.70 -21.32 19.00
N GLN A 475 -30.93 -21.30 17.91
CA GLN A 475 -29.49 -21.08 17.95
C GLN A 475 -29.12 -19.66 18.39
N GLN A 476 -29.88 -18.64 17.94
CA GLN A 476 -29.68 -17.26 18.39
C GLN A 476 -30.07 -17.05 19.85
N ALA A 477 -31.16 -17.66 20.31
CA ALA A 477 -31.57 -17.59 21.72
C ALA A 477 -30.53 -18.24 22.66
N ALA A 478 -29.92 -19.36 22.25
CA ALA A 478 -28.85 -20.01 23.01
C ALA A 478 -27.56 -19.17 23.05
N ALA A 479 -27.20 -18.50 21.96
CA ALA A 479 -26.04 -17.60 21.90
C ALA A 479 -26.21 -16.37 22.81
N ALA A 480 -27.41 -15.78 22.84
CA ALA A 480 -27.72 -14.64 23.72
C ALA A 480 -27.67 -15.03 25.22
N ALA A 481 -28.17 -16.22 25.57
CA ALA A 481 -28.10 -16.72 26.95
C ALA A 481 -26.64 -17.01 27.40
N ALA A 482 -25.79 -17.52 26.51
CA ALA A 482 -24.38 -17.78 26.80
C ALA A 482 -23.57 -16.49 27.02
N ALA A 483 -23.84 -15.44 26.22
CA ALA A 483 -23.21 -14.13 26.38
C ALA A 483 -23.57 -13.46 27.72
N HIS A 484 -24.82 -13.59 28.17
CA HIS A 484 -25.26 -13.06 29.46
C HIS A 484 -24.64 -13.81 30.65
N ALA A 485 -24.44 -15.13 30.55
CA ALA A 485 -23.80 -15.92 31.61
C ALA A 485 -22.31 -15.55 31.78
N ALA A 486 -21.63 -15.18 30.70
CA ALA A 486 -20.23 -14.74 30.74
C ALA A 486 -20.07 -13.34 31.39
N ALA A 487 -21.07 -12.47 31.27
CA ALA A 487 -21.05 -11.12 31.85
C ALA A 487 -21.38 -11.08 33.36
N ALA A 488 -21.92 -12.16 33.94
CA ALA A 488 -22.43 -12.19 35.31
C ALA A 488 -21.51 -12.86 36.36
N ALA A 489 -20.26 -13.22 36.01
CA ALA A 489 -19.32 -13.85 36.95
C ALA A 489 -18.62 -12.80 37.85
N PRO A 490 -18.60 -12.96 39.19
CA PRO A 490 -18.03 -11.96 40.09
C PRO A 490 -16.49 -12.03 40.16
N ALA A 491 -15.84 -10.87 40.14
CA ALA A 491 -14.39 -10.70 40.33
C ALA A 491 -13.99 -11.05 41.78
N ALA A 492 -13.05 -11.99 41.94
CA ALA A 492 -12.49 -12.36 43.24
C ALA A 492 -11.49 -11.29 43.74
N ALA A 493 -11.68 -10.86 44.99
CA ALA A 493 -10.86 -9.88 45.69
C ALA A 493 -9.44 -10.41 46.01
N VAL A 494 -8.42 -9.56 45.80
CA VAL A 494 -7.03 -9.79 46.25
C VAL A 494 -6.79 -8.96 47.53
N PRO A 495 -6.24 -9.53 48.62
CA PRO A 495 -5.99 -8.78 49.85
C PRO A 495 -4.66 -8.02 49.80
N VAL A 496 -4.67 -6.83 50.40
CA VAL A 496 -3.52 -5.94 50.61
C VAL A 496 -2.65 -6.46 51.75
N ALA A 497 -1.32 -6.50 51.56
CA ALA A 497 -0.34 -6.64 52.64
C ALA A 497 0.84 -5.66 52.44
N HIS A 498 1.17 -4.94 53.50
CA HIS A 498 2.26 -3.98 53.61
C HIS A 498 3.65 -4.66 53.73
N GLY A 499 4.66 -4.06 53.07
CA GLY A 499 5.98 -3.79 53.68
C GLY A 499 7.19 -4.64 53.28
N GLN A 500 8.28 -3.93 52.95
CA GLN A 500 9.72 -4.24 53.09
C GLN A 500 10.55 -4.69 51.85
N SER A 501 11.35 -3.71 51.37
CA SER A 501 12.80 -3.72 51.06
C SER A 501 13.47 -4.71 50.08
N ALA A 502 14.16 -4.09 49.10
CA ALA A 502 15.54 -4.32 48.63
C ALA A 502 15.91 -5.51 47.69
N GLN A 503 16.52 -5.11 46.55
CA GLN A 503 17.65 -5.71 45.82
C GLN A 503 17.61 -7.20 45.39
N HIS A 504 17.57 -7.48 44.08
CA HIS A 504 18.72 -8.03 43.31
C HIS A 504 18.39 -8.49 41.87
N TYR A 505 19.39 -8.25 41.02
CA TYR A 505 19.78 -8.80 39.72
C TYR A 505 19.13 -10.08 39.13
N ALA A 506 18.81 -9.96 37.83
CA ALA A 506 19.15 -10.82 36.68
C ALA A 506 18.84 -12.33 36.65
N ALA A 507 18.20 -12.70 35.53
CA ALA A 507 18.52 -13.78 34.58
C ALA A 507 17.54 -14.97 34.45
N HIS A 508 17.35 -15.32 33.17
CA HIS A 508 16.89 -16.60 32.60
C HIS A 508 15.39 -16.95 32.55
N HIS A 509 14.84 -16.89 31.33
CA HIS A 509 13.83 -17.81 30.78
C HIS A 509 14.26 -19.28 31.00
N PRO A 510 13.36 -20.30 31.15
CA PRO A 510 12.47 -20.69 30.04
C PRO A 510 11.16 -21.47 30.39
N THR A 511 10.46 -21.84 29.32
CA THR A 511 9.54 -22.98 29.12
C THR A 511 8.05 -22.92 29.52
N ALA A 512 7.29 -23.50 28.59
CA ALA A 512 5.85 -23.58 28.43
C ALA A 512 5.21 -24.81 29.10
N ALA A 513 3.88 -24.76 29.33
CA ALA A 513 2.88 -25.85 29.23
C ALA A 513 1.51 -25.29 29.73
N ALA A 514 0.46 -25.19 28.91
CA ALA A 514 -0.46 -26.23 28.41
C ALA A 514 -1.66 -26.52 29.35
N ALA A 515 -2.87 -26.32 28.82
CA ALA A 515 -4.12 -27.07 29.09
C ALA A 515 -5.20 -26.55 28.09
N ALA A 516 -5.51 -27.21 26.97
CA ALA A 516 -6.27 -28.46 26.79
C ALA A 516 -7.79 -28.29 26.97
N TYR A 517 -8.58 -28.66 25.94
CA TYR A 517 -9.90 -29.37 25.92
C TYR A 517 -10.48 -29.35 24.47
N PRO A 518 -11.42 -30.23 24.07
CA PRO A 518 -11.21 -31.66 23.79
C PRO A 518 -11.78 -32.12 22.42
N ALA A 519 -11.69 -33.44 22.23
CA ALA A 519 -11.79 -34.26 21.04
C ALA A 519 -13.17 -34.53 20.40
N GLY A 520 -13.11 -34.93 19.12
CA GLY A 520 -14.02 -35.79 18.37
C GLY A 520 -13.58 -35.78 16.89
N ALA A 521 -13.47 -36.84 16.11
CA ALA A 521 -13.74 -38.26 16.26
C ALA A 521 -13.07 -39.03 15.08
N TYR A 522 -13.10 -40.35 15.17
CA TYR A 522 -12.89 -41.37 14.12
C TYR A 522 -11.49 -41.93 13.84
N ALA A 523 -11.48 -43.26 13.91
CA ALA A 523 -10.37 -44.18 13.89
C ALA A 523 -10.04 -44.66 12.46
N GLN A 524 -8.78 -45.03 12.24
CA GLN A 524 -8.39 -46.06 11.27
C GLN A 524 -7.60 -47.17 11.97
N PRO A 525 -7.74 -48.44 11.55
CA PRO A 525 -6.96 -49.53 12.10
C PRO A 525 -5.72 -49.84 11.25
N GLY A 526 -4.66 -50.28 11.95
CA GLY A 526 -3.92 -51.50 11.61
C GLY A 526 -2.82 -51.44 10.55
N ALA A 527 -1.58 -51.55 11.02
CA ALA A 527 -0.37 -51.82 10.25
C ALA A 527 -0.37 -53.20 9.56
N GLU A 528 0.40 -53.36 8.47
CA GLU A 528 1.46 -54.40 8.33
C GLU A 528 2.19 -54.38 6.96
N ALA A 529 3.50 -54.69 7.06
CA ALA A 529 4.35 -55.49 6.15
C ALA A 529 4.71 -55.02 4.71
N ALA A 530 6.03 -54.77 4.56
CA ALA A 530 7.00 -55.37 3.62
C ALA A 530 6.64 -55.63 2.14
N GLY A 531 7.52 -55.21 1.23
CA GLY A 531 7.67 -55.86 -0.09
C GLY A 531 8.32 -54.99 -1.17
N ALA A 532 9.44 -55.47 -1.71
CA ALA A 532 10.25 -54.86 -2.75
C ALA A 532 9.74 -55.14 -4.20
N TYR A 533 10.37 -54.46 -5.17
CA TYR A 533 10.26 -54.62 -6.65
C TYR A 533 8.96 -54.07 -7.25
N GLY A 534 8.89 -53.39 -8.40
CA GLY A 534 9.82 -53.07 -9.48
C GLY A 534 8.97 -52.68 -10.71
N THR A 535 9.52 -51.83 -11.57
CA THR A 535 9.21 -51.65 -13.01
C THR A 535 7.82 -51.18 -13.48
N ALA A 536 7.82 -50.10 -14.26
CA ALA A 536 6.78 -49.73 -15.23
C ALA A 536 6.59 -50.82 -16.31
N PRO A 537 5.45 -50.82 -17.03
CA PRO A 537 5.50 -50.23 -18.38
C PRO A 537 4.22 -49.49 -18.85
N THR A 538 4.46 -48.71 -19.89
CA THR A 538 3.59 -47.98 -20.83
C THR A 538 2.51 -48.80 -21.56
N TYR A 539 1.37 -48.19 -21.87
CA TYR A 539 0.54 -48.28 -23.10
C TYR A 539 -0.52 -47.14 -22.99
N GLY A 540 -0.82 -46.27 -23.96
CA GLY A 540 -0.87 -46.41 -25.41
C GLY A 540 -2.33 -46.63 -25.82
N GLY A 541 -3.03 -45.60 -26.34
CA GLY A 541 -4.39 -45.75 -26.86
C GLY A 541 -5.10 -44.43 -27.18
N GLU A 542 -4.93 -43.95 -28.41
CA GLU A 542 -5.75 -42.94 -29.07
C GLU A 542 -7.12 -43.47 -29.56
N VAL A 543 -7.99 -42.52 -29.95
CA VAL A 543 -9.03 -42.56 -31.02
C VAL A 543 -10.51 -42.76 -30.56
N PRO A 544 -11.56 -42.15 -31.19
CA PRO A 544 -11.73 -40.86 -31.88
C PRO A 544 -12.97 -40.03 -31.46
N VAL A 545 -13.02 -38.78 -31.95
CA VAL A 545 -14.18 -37.89 -32.07
C VAL A 545 -15.19 -38.37 -33.14
N PRO A 546 -16.50 -38.12 -33.00
CA PRO A 546 -17.41 -38.00 -34.15
C PRO A 546 -17.97 -36.57 -34.31
N SER A 547 -17.82 -36.04 -35.52
CA SER A 547 -18.48 -34.85 -36.06
C SER A 547 -19.85 -35.19 -36.65
N GLN A 548 -20.81 -34.24 -36.61
CA GLN A 548 -21.96 -33.96 -37.50
C GLN A 548 -23.08 -33.36 -36.63
N ALA A 549 -23.95 -32.39 -36.99
CA ALA A 549 -24.15 -31.37 -38.02
C ALA A 549 -25.40 -30.56 -37.53
N PRO A 550 -25.73 -29.34 -38.03
CA PRO A 550 -26.75 -28.43 -37.45
C PRO A 550 -28.16 -28.55 -38.13
N PRO A 551 -29.10 -27.60 -37.94
CA PRO A 551 -30.02 -27.29 -36.83
C PRO A 551 -31.52 -27.62 -37.20
N PRO A 552 -32.53 -27.15 -36.42
CA PRO A 552 -33.37 -26.06 -36.97
C PRO A 552 -33.83 -25.02 -35.93
N GLY A 553 -34.15 -23.82 -36.43
CA GLY A 553 -34.50 -22.65 -35.62
C GLY A 553 -35.94 -22.59 -35.10
N ALA A 554 -36.11 -21.66 -34.16
CA ALA A 554 -37.27 -20.81 -33.91
C ALA A 554 -36.76 -19.54 -33.20
#